data_AF-A0A368U0G0-F1
#
_entry.id   AF-A0A368U0G0-F1
#
_cell.length_a   1.000
_cell.length_b   1.000
_cell.length_c   1.000
_cell.angle_alpha   90.00
_cell.angle_beta   90.00
_cell.angle_gamma   90.00
#
_symmetry.space_group_name_H-M   'P 1'
#
loop_
_entity.id
_entity.type
_entity.pdbx_description
1 polymer ?
#
loop_
_entity_poly.entity_id
_entity_poly.type
_entity_poly.pdbx_seq_one_letter_code
_entity_poly.pdbx_strand_id
1 'polypeptide(L)'
;MPPTMIRELREKAAAARQRRDYHHRQFNQALANLKTLGSHCPGVSCPRVQAAGLVLAKATRSEVHAPFMTFADAIRDHARDLPKNSRGDGVKRLANRAVGYMRELAHHVDREAAAQRELQLFQYTLETIEAGTQAAKDSEASETASARWAK
;
A
#
# COMPACT_ATOMS: atom_id res chain seq x y z
N MET A 1 6.20 -10.11 -32.81
CA MET A 1 5.65 -10.89 -31.66
C MET A 1 4.26 -11.40 -32.02
N PRO A 2 3.86 -12.60 -31.58
CA PRO A 2 2.52 -13.11 -31.83
C PRO A 2 1.47 -12.33 -31.01
N PRO A 3 0.26 -12.10 -31.56
CA PRO A 3 -0.81 -11.32 -30.92
C PRO A 3 -1.27 -11.89 -29.57
N THR A 4 -1.03 -13.17 -29.32
CA THR A 4 -1.27 -13.85 -28.05
C THR A 4 -0.46 -13.25 -26.90
N MET A 5 0.82 -12.91 -27.12
CA MET A 5 1.66 -12.35 -26.06
C MET A 5 1.25 -10.93 -25.64
N ILE A 6 0.77 -10.11 -26.57
CA ILE A 6 0.26 -8.75 -26.25
C ILE A 6 -1.00 -8.85 -25.39
N ARG A 7 -1.90 -9.78 -25.73
CA ARG A 7 -3.10 -10.05 -24.92
C ARG A 7 -2.73 -10.50 -23.52
N GLU A 8 -1.81 -11.44 -23.37
CA GLU A 8 -1.32 -11.92 -22.08
C GLU A 8 -0.69 -10.80 -21.23
N LEU A 9 0.10 -9.91 -21.85
CA LEU A 9 0.68 -8.75 -21.14
C LEU A 9 -0.39 -7.79 -20.64
N ARG A 10 -1.44 -7.54 -21.43
CA ARG A 10 -2.57 -6.69 -21.02
C ARG A 10 -3.36 -7.33 -19.87
N GLU A 11 -3.59 -8.64 -19.91
CA GLU A 11 -4.23 -9.38 -18.82
C GLU A 11 -3.39 -9.32 -17.53
N LYS A 12 -2.06 -9.50 -17.64
CA LYS A 12 -1.13 -9.38 -16.50
C LYS A 12 -1.12 -7.97 -15.91
N ALA A 13 -1.14 -6.94 -16.76
CA ALA A 13 -1.24 -5.54 -16.33
C ALA A 13 -2.55 -5.26 -15.60
N ALA A 14 -3.68 -5.74 -16.13
CA ALA A 14 -4.98 -5.61 -15.48
C ALA A 14 -5.01 -6.30 -14.11
N ALA A 15 -4.46 -7.52 -14.02
CA ALA A 15 -4.37 -8.25 -12.76
C ALA A 15 -3.45 -7.54 -11.74
N ALA A 16 -2.31 -6.99 -12.16
CA ALA A 16 -1.43 -6.21 -11.30
C ALA A 16 -2.12 -4.95 -10.76
N ARG A 17 -2.87 -4.24 -11.61
CA ARG A 17 -3.69 -3.08 -11.20
C ARG A 17 -4.73 -3.46 -10.15
N GLN A 18 -5.46 -4.57 -10.37
CA GLN A 18 -6.44 -5.06 -9.39
C GLN A 18 -5.80 -5.40 -8.03
N ARG A 19 -4.63 -6.06 -8.03
CA ARG A 19 -3.88 -6.36 -6.79
C ARG A 19 -3.46 -5.09 -6.07
N ARG A 20 -2.91 -4.11 -6.78
CA ARG A 20 -2.55 -2.80 -6.20
C ARG A 20 -3.77 -2.13 -5.56
N ASP A 21 -4.86 -2.02 -6.30
CA ASP A 21 -6.07 -1.35 -5.83
C ASP A 21 -6.70 -2.07 -4.62
N TYR A 22 -6.60 -3.41 -4.59
CA TYR A 22 -6.99 -4.20 -3.43
C TYR A 22 -6.15 -3.85 -2.19
N HIS A 23 -4.81 -3.90 -2.30
CA HIS A 23 -3.93 -3.59 -1.17
C HIS A 23 -4.06 -2.13 -0.70
N HIS A 24 -4.32 -1.22 -1.63
CA HIS A 24 -4.62 0.17 -1.30
C HIS A 24 -5.86 0.30 -0.42
N ARG A 25 -6.96 -0.38 -0.79
CA ARG A 25 -8.20 -0.40 0.01
C ARG A 25 -8.00 -1.06 1.37
N GLN A 26 -7.29 -2.19 1.42
CA GLN A 26 -7.02 -2.90 2.68
C GLN A 26 -6.16 -2.07 3.64
N PHE A 27 -5.16 -1.36 3.13
CA PHE A 27 -4.41 -0.40 3.94
C PHE A 27 -5.32 0.66 4.56
N ASN A 28 -6.20 1.26 3.76
CA ASN A 28 -7.10 2.31 4.26
C ASN A 28 -8.06 1.77 5.33
N GLN A 29 -8.51 0.52 5.20
CA GLN A 29 -9.33 -0.15 6.20
C GLN A 29 -8.55 -0.40 7.51
N ALA A 30 -7.33 -0.94 7.42
CA ALA A 30 -6.46 -1.16 8.58
C ALA A 30 -6.14 0.17 9.29
N LEU A 31 -5.93 1.25 8.53
CA LEU A 31 -5.67 2.58 9.08
C LEU A 31 -6.90 3.11 9.82
N ALA A 32 -8.11 2.94 9.26
CA ALA A 32 -9.35 3.33 9.92
C ALA A 32 -9.56 2.57 11.24
N ASN A 33 -9.24 1.28 11.27
CA ASN A 33 -9.32 0.45 12.48
C ASN A 33 -8.30 0.92 13.54
N LEU A 34 -7.06 1.21 13.14
CA LEU A 34 -6.03 1.74 14.04
C LEU A 34 -6.41 3.11 14.63
N LYS A 35 -6.97 4.00 13.80
CA LYS A 35 -7.45 5.33 14.23
C LYS A 35 -8.63 5.20 15.22
N THR A 36 -9.55 4.28 14.96
CA THR A 36 -10.65 3.95 15.87
C THR A 36 -10.10 3.43 17.21
N LEU A 37 -9.10 2.54 17.17
CA LEU A 37 -8.46 2.03 18.37
C LEU A 37 -7.79 3.14 19.20
N GLY A 38 -7.08 4.05 18.54
CA GLY A 38 -6.47 5.22 19.19
C GLY A 38 -7.49 6.18 19.81
N SER A 39 -8.63 6.38 19.15
CA SER A 39 -9.70 7.28 19.66
C SER A 39 -10.35 6.77 20.94
N HIS A 40 -10.54 5.45 21.07
CA HIS A 40 -11.30 4.86 22.17
C HIS A 40 -10.43 4.26 23.27
N CYS A 41 -9.19 3.86 22.97
CA CYS A 41 -8.26 3.23 23.92
C CYS A 41 -8.92 2.21 24.87
N PRO A 42 -9.60 1.17 24.33
CA PRO A 42 -10.47 0.31 25.13
C PRO A 42 -9.74 -0.35 26.29
N GLY A 43 -10.31 -0.22 27.50
CA GLY A 43 -9.74 -0.79 28.72
C GLY A 43 -8.52 -0.04 29.27
N VAL A 44 -8.24 1.17 28.78
CA VAL A 44 -7.16 2.04 29.28
C VAL A 44 -7.67 3.47 29.45
N SER A 45 -7.74 3.93 30.70
CA SER A 45 -8.16 5.29 31.06
C SER A 45 -7.00 6.26 31.27
N CYS A 46 -5.76 5.84 31.01
CA CYS A 46 -4.58 6.68 31.19
C CYS A 46 -4.63 7.91 30.27
N PRO A 47 -4.59 9.15 30.81
CA PRO A 47 -4.68 10.37 30.00
C PRO A 47 -3.57 10.50 28.96
N ARG A 48 -2.35 10.05 29.28
CA ARG A 48 -1.22 10.07 28.33
C ARG A 48 -1.46 9.15 27.12
N VAL A 49 -2.00 7.96 27.37
CA VAL A 49 -2.35 6.99 26.31
C VAL A 49 -3.47 7.55 25.45
N GLN A 50 -4.51 8.13 26.05
CA GLN A 50 -5.61 8.74 25.32
C GLN A 50 -5.16 9.93 24.46
N ALA A 51 -4.32 10.81 24.99
CA ALA A 51 -3.77 11.94 24.25
C ALA A 51 -2.95 11.47 23.03
N ALA A 52 -2.06 10.49 23.21
CA ALA A 52 -1.30 9.91 22.11
C ALA A 52 -2.22 9.19 21.10
N GLY A 53 -3.27 8.52 21.58
CA GLY A 53 -4.29 7.88 20.76
C GLY A 53 -5.08 8.85 19.89
N LEU A 54 -5.40 10.05 20.40
CA LEU A 54 -6.05 11.12 19.64
C LEU A 54 -5.14 11.71 18.55
N VAL A 55 -3.83 11.80 18.80
CA VAL A 55 -2.85 12.19 17.77
C VAL A 55 -2.79 11.13 16.67
N LEU A 56 -2.72 9.85 17.06
CA LEU A 56 -2.78 8.72 16.11
C LEU A 56 -4.09 8.72 15.30
N ALA A 57 -5.23 9.05 15.92
CA ALA A 57 -6.52 9.14 15.26
C ALA A 57 -6.61 10.24 14.19
N LYS A 58 -5.66 11.18 14.16
CA LYS A 58 -5.55 12.21 13.11
C LYS A 58 -4.51 11.87 12.06
N ALA A 59 -3.75 10.79 12.24
CA ALA A 59 -2.67 10.44 11.34
C ALA A 59 -3.17 10.15 9.92
N THR A 60 -2.34 10.57 8.97
CA THR A 60 -2.50 10.31 7.55
C THR A 60 -1.75 9.04 7.17
N ARG A 61 -2.02 8.55 5.95
CA ARG A 61 -1.36 7.37 5.39
C ARG A 61 0.17 7.51 5.34
N SER A 62 0.68 8.68 4.98
CA SER A 62 2.12 8.95 4.87
C SER A 62 2.82 9.12 6.21
N GLU A 63 2.08 9.45 7.27
CA GLU A 63 2.67 9.93 8.53
C GLU A 63 2.33 9.04 9.73
N VAL A 64 1.57 7.95 9.56
CA VAL A 64 1.08 7.10 10.65
C VAL A 64 2.16 6.51 11.56
N HIS A 65 3.38 6.31 11.04
CA HIS A 65 4.45 5.66 11.78
C HIS A 65 4.84 6.44 13.05
N ALA A 66 5.04 7.75 12.96
CA ALA A 66 5.48 8.55 14.12
C ALA A 66 4.41 8.65 15.23
N PRO A 67 3.14 9.02 14.94
CA PRO A 67 2.05 8.97 15.91
C PRO A 67 1.83 7.59 16.52
N PHE A 68 2.03 6.51 15.74
CA PHE A 68 1.94 5.16 16.28
C PHE A 68 3.05 4.89 17.29
N MET A 69 4.30 5.28 17.03
CA MET A 69 5.39 5.10 17.98
C MET A 69 5.13 5.87 19.27
N THR A 70 4.66 7.12 19.19
CA THR A 70 4.25 7.89 20.37
C THR A 70 3.15 7.19 21.16
N PHE A 71 2.16 6.61 20.47
CA PHE A 71 1.09 5.84 21.11
C PHE A 71 1.60 4.56 21.78
N ALA A 72 2.47 3.81 21.11
CA ALA A 72 3.07 2.60 21.63
C ALA A 72 3.95 2.88 22.86
N ASP A 73 4.73 3.96 22.83
CA ASP A 73 5.53 4.42 23.96
C ASP A 73 4.66 4.80 25.16
N ALA A 74 3.58 5.56 24.94
CA ALA A 74 2.63 5.91 26.00
C ALA A 74 1.99 4.68 26.65
N ILE A 75 1.62 3.68 25.84
CA ILE A 75 1.08 2.40 26.33
C ILE A 75 2.13 1.67 27.18
N ARG A 76 3.38 1.61 26.70
CA ARG A 76 4.49 0.94 27.38
C ARG A 76 4.81 1.62 28.72
N ASP A 77 4.85 2.94 28.75
CA ASP A 77 5.15 3.68 29.98
C ASP A 77 4.02 3.50 31.00
N HIS A 78 2.76 3.59 30.57
CA HIS A 78 1.64 3.28 31.44
C HIS A 78 1.68 1.84 31.97
N ALA A 79 2.11 0.87 31.15
CA ALA A 79 2.27 -0.51 31.59
C ALA A 79 3.32 -0.67 32.71
N ARG A 80 4.36 0.16 32.72
CA ARG A 80 5.41 0.16 33.77
C ARG A 80 4.91 0.72 35.09
N ASP A 81 4.02 1.71 35.03
CA ASP A 81 3.43 2.36 36.21
C ASP A 81 2.35 1.49 36.90
N LEU A 82 1.83 0.46 36.22
CA LEU A 82 0.81 -0.42 36.78
C LEU A 82 1.39 -1.43 37.80
N PRO A 83 0.69 -1.68 38.92
CA PRO A 83 1.08 -2.71 39.87
C PRO A 83 1.19 -4.09 39.20
N LYS A 84 2.24 -4.86 39.56
CA LYS A 84 2.52 -6.20 39.00
C LYS A 84 1.35 -7.19 39.11
N ASN A 85 0.40 -6.94 40.01
CA ASN A 85 -0.71 -7.84 40.36
C ASN A 85 -2.05 -7.42 39.76
N SER A 86 -2.18 -6.19 39.24
CA SER A 86 -3.39 -5.67 38.59
C SER A 86 -3.21 -5.62 37.07
N ARG A 87 -2.43 -6.56 36.53
CA ARG A 87 -1.99 -6.60 35.12
C ARG A 87 -3.16 -6.32 34.19
N GLY A 88 -3.29 -5.07 33.77
CA GLY A 88 -2.85 -4.61 32.47
C GLY A 88 -3.40 -5.37 31.27
N ASP A 89 -4.42 -6.21 31.42
CA ASP A 89 -5.00 -6.99 30.34
C ASP A 89 -5.65 -6.06 29.31
N GLY A 90 -6.21 -4.92 29.75
CA GLY A 90 -6.60 -3.81 28.87
C GLY A 90 -5.42 -3.27 28.07
N VAL A 91 -4.31 -2.92 28.76
CA VAL A 91 -3.08 -2.40 28.16
C VAL A 91 -2.44 -3.39 27.18
N LYS A 92 -2.37 -4.68 27.53
CA LYS A 92 -1.86 -5.75 26.67
C LYS A 92 -2.73 -5.94 25.44
N ARG A 93 -4.06 -6.00 25.61
CA ARG A 93 -5.00 -6.12 24.49
C ARG A 93 -4.90 -4.91 23.56
N LEU A 94 -4.78 -3.71 24.12
CA LEU A 94 -4.59 -2.47 23.38
C LEU A 94 -3.28 -2.51 22.57
N ALA A 95 -2.17 -2.84 23.22
CA ALA A 95 -0.86 -2.97 22.58
C ALA A 95 -0.88 -4.01 21.45
N ASN A 96 -1.41 -5.20 21.72
CA ASN A 96 -1.46 -6.30 20.75
C ASN A 96 -2.29 -5.93 19.52
N ARG A 97 -3.46 -5.28 19.72
CA ARG A 97 -4.29 -4.81 18.61
C ARG A 97 -3.60 -3.71 17.81
N ALA A 98 -2.98 -2.75 18.49
CA ALA A 98 -2.28 -1.64 17.83
C ALA A 98 -1.11 -2.15 16.97
N VAL A 99 -0.30 -3.07 17.50
CA VAL A 99 0.77 -3.74 16.77
C VAL A 99 0.23 -4.59 15.62
N GLY A 100 -0.89 -5.29 15.83
CA GLY A 100 -1.57 -6.07 14.79
C GLY A 100 -1.93 -5.22 13.57
N TYR A 101 -2.63 -4.09 13.78
CA TYR A 101 -2.97 -3.18 12.70
C TYR A 101 -1.74 -2.55 12.03
N MET A 102 -0.69 -2.21 12.77
CA MET A 102 0.54 -1.70 12.13
C MET A 102 1.25 -2.74 11.27
N ARG A 103 1.23 -4.01 11.67
CA ARG A 103 1.76 -5.10 10.82
C ARG A 103 0.94 -5.27 9.55
N GLU A 104 -0.38 -5.19 9.65
CA GLU A 104 -1.28 -5.20 8.48
C GLU A 104 -1.00 -4.01 7.54
N LEU A 105 -0.81 -2.81 8.09
CA LEU A 105 -0.46 -1.63 7.31
C LEU A 105 0.86 -1.83 6.56
N ALA A 106 1.92 -2.25 7.25
CA ALA A 106 3.22 -2.51 6.63
C ALA A 106 3.11 -3.55 5.52
N HIS A 107 2.40 -4.66 5.78
CA HIS A 107 2.16 -5.69 4.79
C HIS A 107 1.48 -5.16 3.52
N HIS A 108 0.46 -4.32 3.66
CA HIS A 108 -0.24 -3.77 2.50
C HIS A 108 0.56 -2.70 1.76
N VAL A 109 1.42 -1.93 2.44
CA VAL A 109 2.37 -1.02 1.75
C VAL A 109 3.33 -1.82 0.87
N ASP A 110 3.94 -2.87 1.40
CA ASP A 110 4.90 -3.68 0.66
C ASP A 110 4.25 -4.37 -0.55
N ARG A 111 3.04 -4.91 -0.37
CA ARG A 111 2.30 -5.58 -1.43
C ARG A 111 1.76 -4.63 -2.49
N GLU A 112 1.30 -3.44 -2.11
CA GLU A 112 0.91 -2.39 -3.05
C GLU A 112 2.12 -1.92 -3.87
N ALA A 113 3.26 -1.68 -3.22
CA ALA A 113 4.49 -1.29 -3.91
C ALA A 113 4.97 -2.37 -4.89
N ALA A 114 4.89 -3.65 -4.51
CA ALA A 114 5.21 -4.76 -5.40
C ALA A 114 4.28 -4.81 -6.63
N ALA A 115 2.96 -4.72 -6.42
CA ALA A 115 1.98 -4.71 -7.50
C ALA A 115 2.13 -3.49 -8.42
N GLN A 116 2.50 -2.34 -7.87
CA GLN A 116 2.77 -1.13 -8.64
C GLN A 116 4.03 -1.29 -9.51
N ARG A 117 5.11 -1.89 -9.00
CA ARG A 117 6.32 -2.20 -9.79
C ARG A 117 6.02 -3.17 -10.93
N GLU A 118 5.25 -4.22 -10.66
CA GLU A 118 4.81 -5.17 -11.69
C GLU A 118 3.99 -4.47 -12.79
N LEU A 119 3.03 -3.62 -12.38
CA LEU A 119 2.20 -2.86 -13.32
C LEU A 119 3.04 -1.96 -14.22
N GLN A 120 4.00 -1.22 -13.64
CA GLN A 120 4.91 -0.36 -14.40
C GLN A 120 5.73 -1.16 -15.42
N LEU A 121 6.23 -2.33 -15.03
CA LEU A 121 6.99 -3.20 -15.93
C LEU A 121 6.14 -3.70 -17.11
N PHE A 122 4.89 -4.13 -16.86
CA PHE A 122 4.00 -4.56 -17.94
C PHE A 122 3.61 -3.41 -18.86
N GLN A 123 3.33 -2.22 -18.31
CA GLN A 123 3.02 -1.03 -19.10
C GLN A 123 4.19 -0.61 -19.98
N TYR A 124 5.39 -0.49 -19.40
CA TYR A 124 6.60 -0.18 -20.14
C TYR A 124 6.87 -1.18 -21.28
N THR A 125 6.68 -2.48 -21.01
CA THR A 125 6.85 -3.52 -22.03
C THR A 125 5.83 -3.36 -23.16
N LEU A 126 4.56 -3.10 -22.84
CA LEU A 126 3.52 -2.85 -23.84
C LEU A 126 3.85 -1.61 -24.69
N GLU A 127 4.21 -0.50 -24.05
CA GLU A 127 4.59 0.75 -24.73
C GLU A 127 5.79 0.55 -25.67
N THR A 128 6.80 -0.19 -25.23
CA THR A 128 7.99 -0.50 -26.04
C THR A 128 7.62 -1.34 -27.26
N ILE A 129 6.73 -2.32 -27.11
CA ILE A 129 6.25 -3.15 -28.22
C ILE A 129 5.43 -2.30 -29.19
N GLU A 130 4.50 -1.49 -28.69
CA GLU A 130 3.64 -0.63 -29.51
C GLU A 130 4.48 0.37 -30.32
N ALA A 131 5.47 1.02 -29.70
CA ALA A 131 6.42 1.89 -30.37
C ALA A 131 7.24 1.16 -31.46
N GLY A 132 7.74 -0.04 -31.17
CA GLY A 132 8.47 -0.85 -32.15
C GLY A 132 7.60 -1.27 -33.34
N THR A 133 6.34 -1.62 -33.10
CA THR A 133 5.39 -1.95 -34.18
C THR A 133 5.01 -0.74 -35.04
N GLN A 134 4.91 0.44 -34.43
CA GLN A 134 4.64 1.68 -35.17
C GLN A 134 5.82 2.06 -36.06
N ALA A 135 7.04 2.01 -35.53
CA ALA A 135 8.26 2.28 -36.30
C ALA A 135 8.44 1.32 -37.49
N ALA A 136 8.11 0.04 -37.32
CA ALA A 136 8.15 -0.94 -38.41
C ALA A 136 7.14 -0.61 -39.53
N LYS A 137 5.91 -0.23 -39.17
CA LYS A 137 4.88 0.19 -40.15
C LYS A 137 5.25 1.46 -40.89
N ASP A 138 5.86 2.43 -40.20
CA ASP A 138 6.28 3.70 -40.78
C ASP A 138 7.44 3.50 -41.78
N SER A 139 8.37 2.58 -41.48
CA SER A 139 9.44 2.17 -42.42
C SER A 139 8.90 1.45 -43.65
N GLU A 140 7.98 0.49 -43.50
CA GLU A 140 7.36 -0.22 -44.64
C GLU A 140 6.54 0.72 -45.53
N ALA A 141 5.85 1.71 -44.94
CA ALA A 141 5.13 2.74 -45.68
C ALA A 141 6.08 3.67 -46.47
N SER A 142 7.26 3.96 -45.92
CA SER A 142 8.28 4.77 -46.58
C SER A 142 8.96 4.03 -47.75
N GLU A 143 9.26 2.74 -47.60
CA GLU A 143 9.83 1.91 -48.68
C GLU A 143 8.85 1.71 -49.84
N THR A 144 7.58 1.44 -49.53
CA THR A 144 6.52 1.31 -50.55
C THR A 144 6.23 2.63 -51.28
N ALA A 145 6.29 3.77 -50.57
CA ALA A 145 6.18 5.09 -51.19
C ALA A 145 7.37 5.38 -52.11
N SER A 146 8.60 5.10 -51.67
CA SER A 146 9.82 5.30 -52.47
C SER A 146 9.84 4.43 -53.74
N ALA A 147 9.44 3.16 -53.62
CA ALA A 147 9.33 2.24 -54.76
C ALA A 147 8.27 2.66 -55.80
N ARG A 148 7.26 3.42 -55.40
CA ARG A 148 6.17 3.88 -56.27
C ARG A 148 6.53 5.11 -57.11
N TRP A 149 7.55 5.86 -56.71
CA TRP A 149 8.04 7.07 -57.41
C TRP A 149 9.26 6.80 -58.29
N ALA A 150 9.84 5.60 -58.22
CA ALA A 150 10.99 5.17 -59.02
C ALA A 150 10.60 4.51 -60.37
N LYS A 151 9.34 4.63 -60.80
CA LYS A 151 8.83 4.20 -62.11
C LYS A 151 8.31 5.40 -62.89
#